data_AF-A0A9E5QWP2-F1
#
_entry.id   AF-A0A9E5QWP2-F1
#
_cell.length_a   1.000
_cell.length_b   1.000
_cell.length_c   1.000
_cell.angle_alpha   90.00
_cell.angle_beta   90.00
_cell.angle_gamma   90.00
#
_symmetry.space_group_name_H-M   'P 1'
#
loop_
_entity.id
_entity.type
_entity.pdbx_description
1 polymer ?
#
loop_
_entity_poly.entity_id
_entity_poly.type
_entity_poly.pdbx_seq_one_letter_code
_entity_poly.pdbx_strand_id
1 'polypeptide(L)'
;MQPKAEEQAVLKVKQGEIMLGQVRFSCLPIPAPTLVLLKADGQPANLEQALNPDELSKAALLADPVFGNTLPEEARYSIQKMEVNLFRGGRLVKTWSLPSGELDLSQTSLQSGDGVQVKVIQAVRLNGQGEEMSLTLANKYLSFFVL
;
A
#
# COMPACT_ATOMS: atom_id res chain seq x y z
N MET A 1 -0.30 5.40 24.17
CA MET A 1 0.18 6.22 23.04
C MET A 1 1.37 5.51 22.43
N GLN A 2 1.24 5.00 21.21
CA GLN A 2 2.34 4.39 20.47
C GLN A 2 3.21 5.53 19.90
N PRO A 3 4.55 5.50 20.09
CA PRO A 3 5.43 6.54 19.57
C PRO A 3 5.41 6.54 18.04
N LYS A 4 5.44 7.73 17.42
CA LYS A 4 5.50 7.82 15.96
C LYS A 4 6.89 7.47 15.44
N ALA A 5 6.99 7.07 14.17
CA ALA A 5 8.27 6.88 13.50
C ALA A 5 9.15 8.13 13.68
N GLU A 6 10.44 7.92 13.95
CA GLU A 6 11.45 8.97 14.17
C GLU A 6 11.38 9.71 15.52
N GLU A 7 10.41 9.40 16.39
CA GLU A 7 10.38 9.90 17.77
C GLU A 7 11.23 9.02 18.70
N GLN A 8 11.85 9.63 19.73
CA GLN A 8 12.47 8.87 20.82
C GLN A 8 11.40 8.50 21.84
N ALA A 9 11.16 7.21 22.04
CA ALA A 9 10.34 6.74 23.14
C ALA A 9 11.14 6.84 24.44
N VAL A 10 10.62 7.60 25.40
CA VAL A 10 11.27 7.80 26.70
C VAL A 10 10.54 6.99 27.76
N LEU A 11 11.17 5.95 28.26
CA LEU A 11 10.69 5.22 29.43
C LEU A 11 11.27 5.86 30.70
N LYS A 12 10.40 6.42 31.53
CA LYS A 12 10.76 6.94 32.85
C LYS A 12 10.25 5.99 33.92
N VAL A 13 11.15 5.49 34.76
CA VAL A 13 10.80 4.65 35.90
C VAL A 13 10.83 5.51 37.16
N LYS A 14 9.75 5.50 37.93
CA LYS A 14 9.61 6.27 39.18
C LYS A 14 9.16 5.37 40.32
N GLN A 15 9.54 5.72 41.55
CA GLN A 15 9.00 5.16 42.79
C GLN A 15 8.52 6.31 43.67
N GLY A 16 7.21 6.43 43.82
CA GLY A 16 6.59 7.65 44.37
C GLY A 16 6.92 8.86 43.50
N GLU A 17 7.40 9.95 44.11
CA GLU A 17 7.83 11.15 43.39
C GLU A 17 9.28 11.11 42.91
N ILE A 18 10.04 10.07 43.29
CA ILE A 18 11.47 9.95 42.95
C ILE A 18 11.63 9.29 41.58
N MET A 19 12.39 9.93 40.68
CA MET A 19 12.79 9.32 39.41
C MET A 19 13.95 8.35 39.62
N LEU A 20 13.72 7.07 39.35
CA LEU A 20 14.74 6.03 39.47
C LEU A 20 15.67 5.99 38.25
N GLY A 21 15.14 6.33 37.08
CA GLY A 21 15.93 6.34 35.85
C GLY A 21 15.12 6.67 34.61
N GLN A 22 15.84 6.96 33.53
CA GLN A 22 15.29 7.22 32.21
C GLN A 22 16.07 6.43 31.18
N VAL A 23 15.36 5.69 30.32
CA VAL A 23 15.93 5.02 29.15
C VAL A 23 15.26 5.60 27.90
N ARG A 24 16.05 5.88 26.87
CA ARG A 24 15.58 6.37 25.57
C ARG A 24 15.72 5.27 24.54
N PHE A 25 14.66 5.01 23.80
CA PHE A 25 14.63 4.06 22.71
C PHE A 25 14.43 4.81 21.39
N SER A 26 15.21 4.46 20.37
CA SER A 26 15.01 4.97 19.02
C SER A 26 13.88 4.18 18.35
N CYS A 27 12.85 4.86 17.86
CA CYS A 27 11.79 4.22 17.10
C CYS A 27 12.18 4.18 15.61
N LEU A 28 12.29 2.97 15.06
CA LEU A 28 12.52 2.79 13.63
C LEU A 28 11.25 3.14 12.85
N PRO A 29 11.38 3.72 11.64
CA PRO A 29 10.23 3.90 10.76
C PRO A 29 9.66 2.55 10.35
N ILE A 30 8.35 2.52 10.13
CA ILE A 30 7.67 1.34 9.60
C ILE A 30 8.08 1.18 8.13
N PRO A 31 8.51 -0.02 7.70
CA PRO A 31 8.83 -0.27 6.30
C PRO A 31 7.67 0.08 5.37
N ALA A 32 7.99 0.71 4.24
CA ALA A 32 6.99 1.01 3.22
C ALA A 32 6.47 -0.29 2.60
N PRO A 33 5.14 -0.43 2.40
CA PRO A 33 4.60 -1.60 1.71
C PRO A 33 4.93 -1.55 0.21
N THR A 34 4.89 -2.71 -0.43
CA THR A 34 5.04 -2.86 -1.87
C THR A 34 3.66 -2.90 -2.53
N LEU A 35 3.42 -2.00 -3.48
CA LEU A 35 2.23 -2.04 -4.32
C LEU A 35 2.38 -3.16 -5.36
N VAL A 36 1.36 -4.01 -5.49
CA VAL A 36 1.28 -5.10 -6.47
C VAL A 36 -0.09 -5.14 -7.12
N LEU A 37 -0.17 -5.69 -8.33
CA LEU A 37 -1.43 -6.15 -8.91
C LEU A 37 -1.54 -7.65 -8.68
N LEU A 38 -2.71 -8.09 -8.24
CA LEU A 38 -3.00 -9.48 -7.96
C LEU A 38 -3.97 -10.02 -9.01
N LYS A 39 -3.75 -11.28 -9.38
CA LYS A 39 -4.68 -12.03 -10.22
C LYS A 39 -5.85 -12.58 -9.39
N ALA A 40 -6.83 -13.19 -10.05
CA ALA A 40 -7.95 -13.87 -9.38
C ALA A 40 -7.50 -14.99 -8.41
N ASP A 41 -6.35 -15.63 -8.68
CA ASP A 41 -5.74 -16.66 -7.82
C ASP A 41 -4.98 -16.08 -6.59
N GLY A 42 -4.94 -14.74 -6.46
CA GLY A 42 -4.24 -14.05 -5.39
C GLY A 42 -2.73 -13.92 -5.57
N GLN A 43 -2.16 -14.42 -6.67
CA GLN A 43 -0.74 -14.28 -6.97
C GLN A 43 -0.44 -12.91 -7.60
N PRO A 44 0.75 -12.34 -7.36
CA PRO A 44 1.20 -11.15 -8.07
C PRO A 44 1.27 -11.36 -9.58
N ALA A 45 0.77 -10.39 -10.34
CA ALA A 45 0.92 -10.36 -11.79
C ALA A 45 2.36 -9.95 -12.18
N ASN A 46 2.87 -10.54 -13.26
CA ASN A 46 4.15 -10.14 -13.82
C ASN A 46 3.99 -8.92 -14.75
N LEU A 47 4.34 -7.73 -14.25
CA LEU A 47 4.19 -6.48 -15.00
C LEU A 47 5.20 -6.30 -16.14
N GLU A 48 6.21 -7.17 -16.24
CA GLU A 48 7.18 -7.16 -17.35
C GLU A 48 6.58 -7.71 -18.65
N GLN A 49 5.42 -8.35 -18.57
CA GLN A 49 4.70 -8.92 -19.69
C GLN A 49 3.42 -8.14 -19.94
N ALA A 50 2.91 -8.21 -21.17
CA ALA A 50 1.55 -7.76 -21.44
C ALA A 50 0.56 -8.68 -20.71
N LEU A 51 -0.42 -8.07 -20.06
CA LEU A 51 -1.38 -8.75 -19.20
C LEU A 51 -2.76 -8.73 -19.83
N ASN A 52 -3.49 -9.83 -19.69
CA ASN A 52 -4.92 -9.81 -19.93
C ASN A 52 -5.61 -9.11 -18.74
N PRO A 53 -6.31 -7.98 -18.96
CA PRO A 53 -7.01 -7.26 -17.89
C PRO A 53 -7.99 -8.13 -17.10
N ASP A 54 -8.59 -9.12 -17.75
CA ASP A 54 -9.59 -10.01 -17.13
C ASP A 54 -8.98 -10.97 -16.09
N GLU A 55 -7.67 -11.16 -16.10
CA GLU A 55 -6.97 -11.99 -15.11
C GLU A 55 -6.70 -11.24 -13.81
N LEU A 56 -6.76 -9.90 -13.84
CA LEU A 56 -6.49 -9.03 -12.70
C LEU A 56 -7.73 -8.88 -11.83
N SER A 57 -7.54 -8.96 -10.51
CA SER A 57 -8.63 -8.83 -9.54
C SER A 57 -8.52 -7.55 -8.72
N LYS A 58 -7.31 -7.25 -8.20
CA LYS A 58 -7.12 -6.14 -7.27
C LYS A 58 -5.70 -5.59 -7.27
N ALA A 59 -5.57 -4.33 -6.90
CA ALA A 59 -4.33 -3.76 -6.40
C ALA A 59 -4.22 -4.02 -4.89
N ALA A 60 -3.04 -4.38 -4.41
CA ALA A 60 -2.78 -4.63 -2.99
C ALA A 60 -1.45 -4.03 -2.54
N LEU A 61 -1.37 -3.76 -1.23
CA LEU A 61 -0.16 -3.32 -0.56
C LEU A 61 0.36 -4.48 0.29
N LEU A 62 1.49 -5.07 -0.13
CA LEU A 62 2.13 -6.15 0.60
C LEU A 62 3.12 -5.58 1.62
N ALA A 63 3.01 -6.06 2.86
CA ALA A 63 3.97 -5.73 3.91
C ALA A 63 5.37 -6.22 3.54
N ASP A 64 6.39 -5.56 4.09
CA ASP A 64 7.72 -6.16 4.16
C ASP A 64 7.65 -7.52 4.87
N PRO A 65 8.29 -8.59 4.38
CA PRO A 65 8.17 -9.92 4.96
C PRO A 65 8.59 -9.98 6.44
N VAL A 66 9.63 -9.26 6.85
CA VAL A 66 10.10 -9.26 8.24
C VAL A 66 9.10 -8.50 9.11
N PHE A 67 8.61 -7.35 8.66
CA PHE A 67 7.58 -6.58 9.38
C PHE A 67 6.27 -7.36 9.51
N GLY A 68 5.79 -7.97 8.42
CA GLY A 68 4.58 -8.79 8.40
C GLY A 68 4.63 -10.00 9.33
N ASN A 69 5.81 -10.62 9.47
CA ASN A 69 6.00 -11.75 10.38
C ASN A 69 6.13 -11.32 11.85
N THR A 70 6.73 -10.16 12.11
CA THR A 70 6.97 -9.66 13.48
C THR A 70 5.75 -8.97 14.07
N LEU A 71 5.00 -8.21 13.27
CA LEU A 71 3.85 -7.41 13.68
C LEU A 71 2.67 -7.59 12.70
N PRO A 72 2.06 -8.78 12.62
CA PRO A 72 1.06 -9.11 11.61
C PRO A 72 -0.21 -8.27 11.68
N GLU A 73 -0.62 -7.85 12.88
CA GLU A 73 -1.79 -6.98 13.07
C GLU A 73 -1.54 -5.55 12.54
N GLU A 74 -0.31 -5.05 12.66
CA GLU A 74 0.08 -3.72 12.16
C GLU A 74 0.45 -3.73 10.67
N ALA A 75 0.74 -4.90 10.13
CA ALA A 75 1.09 -5.13 8.73
C ALA A 75 -0.14 -5.29 7.81
N ARG A 76 -1.34 -4.92 8.28
CA ARG A 76 -2.56 -4.89 7.49
C ARG A 76 -2.70 -3.53 6.81
N TYR A 77 -2.65 -3.54 5.49
CA TYR A 77 -2.76 -2.37 4.63
C TYR A 77 -4.06 -2.41 3.85
N SER A 78 -4.68 -1.24 3.65
CA SER A 78 -5.87 -1.08 2.82
C SER A 78 -5.73 0.13 1.91
N ILE A 79 -6.15 -0.03 0.65
CA ILE A 79 -6.26 1.05 -0.33
C ILE A 79 -7.66 1.64 -0.20
N GLN A 80 -7.73 2.95 0.11
CA GLN A 80 -9.00 3.68 0.29
C GLN A 80 -9.41 4.44 -0.97
N LYS A 81 -8.44 4.78 -1.83
CA LYS A 81 -8.70 5.44 -3.10
C LYS A 81 -7.58 5.18 -4.09
N MET A 82 -7.95 4.81 -5.31
CA MET A 82 -7.02 4.76 -6.43
C MET A 82 -7.59 5.41 -7.68
N GLU A 83 -6.70 5.80 -8.59
CA GLU A 83 -6.98 6.27 -9.94
C GLU A 83 -6.41 5.26 -10.92
N VAL A 84 -7.16 4.96 -11.97
CA VAL A 84 -6.68 4.17 -13.09
C VAL A 84 -6.68 5.06 -14.33
N ASN A 85 -5.57 5.05 -15.04
CA ASN A 85 -5.32 5.85 -16.22
C ASN A 85 -5.08 4.92 -17.42
N LEU A 86 -5.86 5.10 -18.47
CA LEU A 86 -5.70 4.42 -19.74
C LEU A 86 -4.92 5.30 -20.72
N PHE A 87 -3.86 4.75 -21.28
CA PHE A 87 -3.03 5.35 -22.31
C PHE A 87 -3.11 4.58 -23.62
N ARG A 88 -3.28 5.28 -24.74
CA ARG A 88 -3.26 4.71 -26.09
C ARG A 88 -2.38 5.54 -27.00
N GLY A 89 -1.42 4.91 -27.66
CA GLY A 89 -0.44 5.61 -28.51
C GLY A 89 0.31 6.73 -27.76
N GLY A 90 0.57 6.54 -26.46
CA GLY A 90 1.25 7.52 -25.60
C GLY A 90 0.38 8.67 -25.10
N ARG A 91 -0.94 8.67 -25.35
CA ARG A 91 -1.87 9.71 -24.88
C ARG A 91 -2.83 9.15 -23.83
N LEU A 92 -3.11 9.94 -22.80
CA LEU A 92 -4.16 9.62 -21.83
C LEU A 92 -5.53 9.67 -22.52
N VAL A 93 -6.24 8.56 -22.50
CA VAL A 93 -7.58 8.40 -23.09
C VAL A 93 -8.67 8.56 -22.04
N LYS A 94 -8.47 7.95 -20.86
CA LYS A 94 -9.48 7.91 -19.81
C LYS A 94 -8.82 7.82 -18.44
N THR A 95 -9.40 8.52 -17.47
CA THR A 95 -9.10 8.34 -16.05
C THR A 95 -10.38 8.04 -15.31
N TRP A 96 -10.33 7.12 -14.35
CA TRP A 96 -11.42 6.90 -13.41
C TRP A 96 -10.88 6.58 -12.03
N SER A 97 -11.68 6.91 -11.01
CA SER A 97 -11.34 6.63 -9.62
C SER A 97 -12.06 5.39 -9.14
N LEU A 98 -11.39 4.59 -8.33
CA LEU A 98 -11.95 3.43 -7.64
C LEU A 98 -11.83 3.65 -6.12
N PRO A 99 -12.88 3.31 -5.35
CA PRO A 99 -12.98 3.60 -3.91
C PRO A 99 -12.26 2.56 -3.04
N SER A 100 -11.56 1.61 -3.64
CA SER A 100 -10.85 0.55 -2.93
C SER A 100 -9.70 0.02 -3.78
N GLY A 101 -9.03 -1.04 -3.31
CA GLY A 101 -8.06 -1.79 -4.11
C GLY A 101 -8.69 -2.71 -5.16
N GLU A 102 -10.02 -2.89 -5.18
CA GLU A 102 -10.68 -3.74 -6.18
C GLU A 102 -10.53 -3.13 -7.57
N LEU A 103 -10.04 -3.92 -8.52
CA LEU A 103 -9.70 -3.45 -9.85
C LEU A 103 -10.80 -3.87 -10.84
N ASP A 104 -11.79 -3.00 -11.03
CA ASP A 104 -12.79 -3.19 -12.08
C ASP A 104 -12.33 -2.51 -13.38
N LEU A 105 -11.93 -3.35 -14.35
CA LEU A 105 -11.58 -2.95 -15.72
C LEU A 105 -12.67 -3.33 -16.74
N SER A 106 -13.75 -3.96 -16.32
CA SER A 106 -14.77 -4.49 -17.24
C SER A 106 -15.47 -3.39 -18.06
N GLN A 107 -15.61 -2.20 -17.48
CA GLN A 107 -16.25 -1.04 -18.10
C GLN A 107 -15.29 -0.18 -18.93
N THR A 108 -14.15 -0.74 -19.30
CA THR A 108 -13.08 -0.02 -19.98
C THR A 108 -12.88 -0.64 -21.35
N SER A 109 -13.01 0.17 -22.40
CA SER A 109 -12.79 -0.27 -23.80
C SER A 109 -11.29 -0.44 -24.08
N LEU A 110 -10.62 -1.24 -23.25
CA LEU A 110 -9.21 -1.59 -23.37
C LEU A 110 -9.00 -2.36 -24.67
N GLN A 111 -7.87 -2.09 -25.29
CA GLN A 111 -7.42 -2.72 -26.52
C GLN A 111 -6.01 -3.25 -26.30
N SER A 112 -5.67 -4.31 -27.02
CA SER A 112 -4.29 -4.80 -27.09
C SER A 112 -3.33 -3.65 -27.41
N GLY A 113 -2.25 -3.56 -26.65
CA GLY A 113 -1.24 -2.49 -26.75
C GLY A 113 -1.57 -1.21 -25.99
N ASP A 114 -2.73 -1.12 -25.33
CA ASP A 114 -3.00 -0.03 -24.40
C ASP A 114 -2.07 -0.11 -23.18
N GLY A 115 -1.67 1.04 -22.66
CA GLY A 115 -0.99 1.15 -21.38
C GLY A 115 -1.99 1.48 -20.28
N VAL A 116 -1.95 0.76 -19.16
CA VAL A 116 -2.77 1.04 -17.99
C VAL A 116 -1.86 1.40 -16.83
N GLN A 117 -2.14 2.51 -16.17
CA GLN A 117 -1.48 2.90 -14.91
C GLN A 117 -2.49 2.86 -13.78
N VAL A 118 -2.14 2.17 -12.71
CA VAL A 118 -2.89 2.14 -11.45
C VAL A 118 -2.13 2.98 -10.44
N LYS A 119 -2.76 4.02 -9.89
CA LYS A 119 -2.17 4.98 -8.98
C LYS A 119 -2.96 5.03 -7.68
N VAL A 120 -2.33 4.66 -6.57
CA VAL A 120 -2.91 4.78 -5.24
C VAL A 120 -2.84 6.24 -4.77
N ILE A 121 -4.01 6.77 -4.41
CA ILE A 121 -4.16 8.14 -3.90
C ILE A 121 -4.16 8.17 -2.39
N GLN A 122 -4.86 7.20 -1.78
CA GLN A 122 -4.98 7.10 -0.33
C GLN A 122 -4.88 5.64 0.09
N ALA A 123 -4.04 5.38 1.08
CA ALA A 123 -3.91 4.09 1.73
C ALA A 123 -3.79 4.29 3.24
N VAL A 124 -4.23 3.29 3.98
CA VAL A 124 -4.13 3.24 5.44
C VAL A 124 -3.52 1.92 5.88
N ARG A 125 -2.92 1.92 7.07
CA ARG A 125 -2.57 0.70 7.82
C ARG A 125 -3.31 0.70 9.15
N LEU A 126 -3.35 -0.44 9.82
CA LEU A 126 -3.76 -0.51 11.21
C LEU A 126 -2.54 -0.35 12.15
N ASN A 127 -2.75 0.21 13.33
CA ASN A 127 -1.78 0.16 14.43
C ASN A 127 -2.09 -1.02 15.38
N GLY A 128 -1.27 -1.22 16.41
CA GLY A 128 -1.45 -2.30 17.38
C GLY A 128 -2.75 -2.20 18.21
N GLN A 129 -3.48 -1.09 18.09
CA GLN A 129 -4.76 -0.84 18.75
C GLN A 129 -5.95 -0.95 17.77
N GLY A 130 -5.70 -1.27 16.51
CA GLY A 130 -6.71 -1.37 15.45
C GLY A 130 -7.15 -0.03 14.87
N GLU A 131 -6.44 1.07 15.15
CA GLU A 131 -6.75 2.38 14.60
C GLU A 131 -6.13 2.55 13.21
N GLU A 132 -6.86 3.19 12.30
CA GLU A 132 -6.37 3.49 10.96
C GLU A 132 -5.34 4.63 10.98
N MET A 133 -4.22 4.40 10.30
CA MET A 133 -3.12 5.33 10.15
C MET A 133 -2.88 5.59 8.66
N SER A 134 -2.96 6.85 8.26
CA SER A 134 -2.65 7.27 6.89
C SER A 134 -1.22 6.91 6.51
N LEU A 135 -1.04 6.42 5.28
CA LEU A 135 0.25 6.01 4.74
C LEU A 135 0.74 6.97 3.67
N THR A 136 2.05 7.18 3.66
CA THR A 136 2.75 7.75 2.51
C THR A 136 3.46 6.62 1.79
N LEU A 137 3.09 6.36 0.54
CA LEU A 137 3.70 5.32 -0.29
C LEU A 137 4.94 5.86 -1.00
N ALA A 138 6.05 5.11 -0.94
CA ALA A 138 7.24 5.41 -1.72
C ALA A 138 6.94 5.28 -3.23
N ASN A 139 6.33 4.16 -3.63
CA ASN A 139 5.86 3.92 -4.98
C ASN A 139 4.32 3.90 -4.98
N LYS A 140 3.72 4.98 -5.48
CA LYS A 140 2.26 5.16 -5.49
C LYS A 140 1.59 4.67 -6.77
N TYR A 141 2.35 4.19 -7.77
CA TYR A 141 1.76 3.75 -9.02
C TYR A 141 2.47 2.51 -9.59
N LEU A 142 1.70 1.73 -10.34
CA LEU A 142 2.17 0.64 -11.20
C LEU A 142 1.64 0.88 -12.60
N SER A 143 2.29 0.29 -13.60
CA SER A 143 1.81 0.34 -14.98
C SER A 143 2.05 -1.00 -15.65
N PHE A 144 1.17 -1.35 -16.58
CA PHE A 144 1.26 -2.56 -17.39
C PHE A 144 0.71 -2.30 -18.79
N PHE A 145 1.06 -3.17 -19.74
CA PHE A 145 0.48 -3.16 -21.08
C PHE A 145 -0.61 -4.23 -21.20
N VAL A 146 -1.65 -3.92 -21.95
CA VAL A 146 -2.74 -4.84 -22.26
C VAL A 146 -2.30 -5.78 -23.38
N LEU A 147 -2.53 -7.08 -23.19
CA LEU A 147 -2.28 -8.12 -24.20
C LEU A 147 -3.26 -8.01 -25.38
#